data_AF-A0A090WPS6-F1
#
_entry.id   AF-A0A090WPS6-F1
#
_cell.length_a   1.000
_cell.length_b   1.000
_cell.length_c   1.000
_cell.angle_alpha   90.00
_cell.angle_beta   90.00
_cell.angle_gamma   90.00
#
_symmetry.space_group_name_H-M   'P 1'
#
loop_
_entity.id
_entity.type
_entity.pdbx_description
1 polymer ?
#
loop_
_entity_poly.entity_id
_entity_poly.type
_entity_poly.pdbx_seq_one_letter_code
_entity_poly.pdbx_strand_id
1 'polypeptide(L)'
;MTLFFNARYPYIDINSGGSINGYINAVKSGLMVVDNDTKIIPGHGNLSNKAEYLTFLNMLETVKAAVLKEIENGKTEDEVSENTSLTKTYDDLGYGDHFINSKKMRRTVYQSLKN
;
A
#
# COMPACT_ATOMS: atom_id res chain seq x y z
N MET A 1 1.01 -16.13 0.28
CA MET A 1 0.49 -14.75 0.42
C MET A 1 1.38 -13.85 -0.44
N THR A 2 0.90 -13.33 -1.57
CA THR A 2 1.72 -12.55 -2.51
C THR A 2 1.84 -11.10 -2.03
N LEU A 3 3.07 -10.61 -1.81
CA LEU A 3 3.36 -9.28 -1.25
C LEU A 3 3.31 -8.13 -2.28
N PHE A 4 3.02 -8.43 -3.55
CA PHE A 4 3.07 -7.46 -4.64
C PHE A 4 1.84 -7.58 -5.52
N PHE A 5 1.21 -6.44 -5.80
CA PHE A 5 0.15 -6.31 -6.78
C PHE A 5 0.54 -5.21 -7.76
N ASN A 6 0.72 -5.56 -9.04
CA ASN A 6 0.94 -4.57 -10.09
C ASN A 6 -0.34 -3.73 -10.25
N ALA A 7 -0.22 -2.42 -10.06
CA ALA A 7 -1.29 -1.44 -10.24
C ALA A 7 -2.57 -1.66 -9.41
N ARG A 8 -2.46 -2.19 -8.18
CA ARG A 8 -3.63 -2.42 -7.29
C ARG A 8 -3.29 -2.14 -5.84
N TYR A 9 -4.29 -1.81 -5.03
CA TYR A 9 -4.12 -1.72 -3.59
C TYR A 9 -3.97 -3.10 -2.95
N PRO A 10 -3.02 -3.26 -2.00
CA PRO A 10 -2.89 -4.51 -1.27
C PRO A 10 -4.00 -4.67 -0.24
N TYR A 11 -4.30 -5.92 0.09
CA TYR A 11 -5.08 -6.23 1.27
C TYR A 11 -4.16 -6.27 2.50
N ILE A 12 -4.45 -5.43 3.50
CA ILE A 12 -3.75 -5.40 4.78
C ILE A 12 -4.75 -5.85 5.83
N ASP A 13 -4.50 -7.02 6.41
CA ASP A 13 -5.34 -7.57 7.48
C ASP A 13 -4.92 -7.00 8.84
N ILE A 14 -5.55 -5.90 9.23
CA ILE A 14 -5.29 -5.23 10.52
C ILE A 14 -5.77 -6.10 11.69
N ASN A 15 -6.83 -6.88 11.50
CA ASN A 15 -7.40 -7.73 12.55
C ASN A 15 -6.47 -8.90 12.91
N SER A 16 -5.69 -9.38 11.94
CA SER A 16 -4.68 -10.43 12.15
C SER A 16 -3.30 -9.89 12.55
N GLY A 17 -3.19 -8.61 12.95
CA GLY A 17 -1.95 -7.97 13.38
C GLY A 17 -1.12 -7.34 12.25
N GLY A 18 -1.68 -7.22 11.05
CA GLY A 18 -1.06 -6.52 9.94
C GLY A 18 -1.07 -5.00 10.12
N SER A 19 -0.08 -4.32 9.54
CA SER A 19 -0.03 -2.86 9.50
C SER A 19 0.57 -2.36 8.20
N ILE A 20 0.24 -1.12 7.81
CA ILE A 20 0.84 -0.43 6.67
C ILE A 20 2.36 -0.33 6.82
N ASN A 21 2.84 -0.13 8.06
CA ASN A 21 4.27 -0.12 8.37
C ASN A 21 4.90 -1.50 8.16
N GLY A 22 4.26 -2.55 8.66
CA GLY A 22 4.72 -3.93 8.45
C GLY A 22 4.74 -4.30 6.97
N TYR A 23 3.74 -3.86 6.21
CA TYR A 23 3.65 -4.10 4.77
C TYR A 23 4.74 -3.35 4.00
N ILE A 24 4.96 -2.06 4.28
CA ILE A 24 6.07 -1.27 3.72
C ILE A 24 7.42 -1.92 4.05
N ASN A 25 7.63 -2.39 5.28
CA ASN A 25 8.86 -3.05 5.69
C ASN A 25 9.06 -4.39 4.97
N ALA A 26 7.99 -5.16 4.76
CA ALA A 26 8.04 -6.39 3.98
C ALA A 26 8.40 -6.11 2.51
N VAL A 27 7.81 -5.07 1.91
CA VAL A 27 8.12 -4.62 0.54
C VAL A 27 9.58 -4.14 0.43
N LYS A 28 10.06 -3.35 1.40
CA LYS A 28 11.48 -2.91 1.46
C LYS A 28 12.44 -4.08 1.65
N SER A 29 12.09 -5.04 2.49
CA SER A 29 12.89 -6.25 2.70
C SER A 29 12.96 -7.09 1.43
N GLY A 30 11.84 -7.21 0.71
CA GLY A 30 11.81 -7.79 -0.63
C GLY A 30 12.78 -7.08 -1.57
N LEU A 31 12.70 -5.75 -1.67
CA LEU A 31 13.59 -4.91 -2.48
C LEU A 31 15.08 -5.04 -2.16
N MET A 32 15.45 -5.26 -0.89
CA MET A 32 16.84 -5.47 -0.48
C MET A 32 17.38 -6.83 -0.90
N VAL A 33 16.51 -7.84 -1.00
CA VAL A 33 16.86 -9.18 -1.49
C VAL A 33 16.82 -9.24 -3.03
N VAL A 34 16.09 -8.33 -3.68
CA VAL A 34 16.09 -8.17 -5.15
C VAL A 34 17.37 -7.42 -5.61
N ASP A 35 18.49 -8.12 -5.64
CA ASP A 35 19.68 -7.74 -6.43
C ASP A 35 19.52 -8.22 -7.88
N ASN A 36 20.19 -7.57 -8.83
CA ASN A 36 20.31 -7.99 -10.24
C ASN A 36 20.81 -9.44 -10.41
N ASP A 37 21.44 -10.02 -9.38
CA ASP A 37 21.95 -11.40 -9.37
C ASP A 37 21.10 -12.39 -8.53
N THR A 38 20.06 -11.93 -7.83
CA THR A 38 19.32 -12.80 -6.90
C THR A 38 18.06 -13.39 -7.54
N LYS A 39 18.06 -14.71 -7.73
CA LYS A 39 16.88 -15.47 -8.18
C LYS A 39 15.81 -15.50 -7.08
N ILE A 40 14.75 -14.73 -7.28
CA ILE A 40 13.51 -14.84 -6.50
C ILE A 40 12.70 -16.00 -7.08
N ILE A 41 12.28 -16.95 -6.24
CA ILE A 41 11.23 -17.92 -6.59
C ILE A 41 9.93 -17.42 -5.94
N PRO A 42 9.14 -16.55 -6.59
CA PRO A 42 7.85 -16.17 -6.09
C PRO A 42 6.86 -17.32 -6.34
N GLY A 43 6.12 -17.71 -5.30
CA GLY A 43 5.17 -18.82 -5.37
C GLY A 43 4.05 -18.66 -6.41
N HIS A 44 3.85 -17.49 -7.03
CA HIS A 44 3.06 -17.23 -8.25
C HIS A 44 3.35 -15.79 -8.76
N GLY A 45 3.83 -15.63 -10.00
CA GLY A 45 3.79 -14.35 -10.75
C GLY A 45 5.11 -13.89 -11.38
N ASN A 46 5.04 -13.46 -12.64
CA ASN A 46 6.15 -13.08 -13.53
C ASN A 46 7.13 -12.04 -12.95
N LEU A 47 8.35 -12.02 -13.51
CA LEU A 47 9.40 -11.01 -13.36
C LEU A 47 8.82 -9.59 -13.33
N SER A 48 8.52 -9.07 -12.15
CA SER A 48 8.29 -7.64 -11.96
C SER A 48 9.65 -6.99 -11.82
N ASN A 49 9.85 -5.85 -12.48
CA ASN A 49 11.13 -5.16 -12.44
C ASN A 49 11.25 -4.32 -11.15
N LYS A 50 12.49 -4.01 -10.74
CA LYS A 50 12.76 -3.19 -9.55
C LYS A 50 12.02 -1.84 -9.56
N ALA A 51 11.76 -1.28 -10.74
CA ALA A 51 11.07 0.00 -10.89
C ALA A 51 9.57 -0.09 -10.55
N GLU A 52 8.88 -1.17 -10.92
CA GLU A 52 7.48 -1.42 -10.55
C GLU A 52 7.34 -1.65 -9.05
N TYR A 53 8.28 -2.38 -8.45
CA TYR A 53 8.32 -2.60 -7.00
C TYR A 53 8.58 -1.31 -6.23
N LEU A 54 9.48 -0.44 -6.72
CA LEU A 54 9.70 0.90 -6.19
C LEU A 54 8.46 1.78 -6.34
N THR A 55 7.76 1.70 -7.48
CA THR A 55 6.51 2.44 -7.71
C THR A 55 5.44 2.03 -6.70
N PHE A 56 5.32 0.73 -6.45
CA PHE A 56 4.40 0.20 -5.46
C PHE A 56 4.76 0.63 -4.03
N LEU A 57 6.04 0.58 -3.66
CA LEU A 57 6.52 1.09 -2.38
C LEU A 57 6.20 2.58 -2.21
N ASN A 58 6.49 3.39 -3.23
CA ASN A 58 6.23 4.83 -3.22
C ASN A 58 4.73 5.12 -3.06
N MET A 59 3.86 4.33 -3.69
CA MET A 59 2.41 4.42 -3.49
C MET A 59 2.04 4.24 -2.02
N LEU A 60 2.54 3.20 -1.36
CA LEU A 60 2.24 2.92 0.04
C LEU A 60 2.74 4.03 0.96
N GLU A 61 3.96 4.52 0.74
CA GLU A 61 4.55 5.60 1.54
C GLU A 61 3.79 6.93 1.33
N THR A 62 3.39 7.24 0.10
CA THR A 62 2.63 8.44 -0.24
C THR A 62 1.26 8.44 0.43
N VAL A 63 0.50 7.36 0.29
CA VAL A 63 -0.83 7.24 0.91
C VAL A 63 -0.72 7.27 2.44
N LYS A 64 0.28 6.58 3.01
CA LYS A 64 0.56 6.63 4.45
C LYS A 64 0.82 8.05 4.93
N ALA A 65 1.71 8.79 4.26
CA ALA A 65 2.06 10.15 4.65
C ALA A 65 0.86 11.11 4.55
N ALA A 66 0.07 10.98 3.49
CA ALA A 66 -1.14 11.79 3.29
C ALA A 66 -2.18 11.53 4.38
N VAL A 67 -2.46 10.26 4.71
CA VAL A 67 -3.40 9.89 5.78
C VAL A 67 -2.88 10.30 7.15
N LEU A 68 -1.58 10.12 7.43
CA LEU A 68 -0.98 10.53 8.70
C LEU A 68 -1.15 12.04 8.94
N LYS A 69 -0.96 12.86 7.91
CA LYS A 69 -1.18 14.30 7.98
C LYS A 69 -2.63 14.65 8.34
N GLU A 70 -3.61 13.94 7.77
CA GLU A 70 -5.02 14.14 8.14
C GLU A 70 -5.30 13.73 9.59
N ILE A 71 -4.70 12.63 10.06
CA ILE A 71 -4.78 12.22 11.47
C ILE A 71 -4.21 13.29 12.40
N GLU A 72 -3.05 13.85 12.05
CA GLU A 72 -2.41 14.96 12.79
C GLU A 72 -3.27 16.23 12.79
N ASN A 73 -4.00 16.47 11.71
CA ASN A 73 -5.00 17.55 11.60
C ASN A 73 -6.29 17.26 12.39
N GLY A 74 -6.37 16.15 13.13
CA GLY A 74 -7.53 15.78 13.94
C GLY A 74 -8.71 15.22 13.13
N LYS A 75 -8.48 14.80 11.88
CA LYS A 75 -9.52 14.20 11.05
C LYS A 75 -9.91 12.81 11.54
N THR A 76 -11.18 12.49 11.38
CA THR A 76 -11.76 11.19 11.71
C THR A 76 -11.56 10.17 10.59
N GLU A 77 -11.74 8.88 10.92
CA GLU A 77 -11.66 7.77 9.96
C GLU A 77 -12.58 7.98 8.75
N ASP A 78 -13.82 8.42 8.99
CA ASP A 78 -14.79 8.62 7.93
C ASP A 78 -14.41 9.80 7.04
N GLU A 79 -13.95 10.92 7.60
CA GLU A 79 -13.44 12.07 6.83
C GLU A 79 -12.26 11.68 5.93
N VAL A 80 -11.31 10.91 6.45
CA VAL A 80 -10.17 10.41 5.68
C VAL A 80 -10.62 9.44 4.58
N SER A 81 -11.59 8.57 4.87
CA SER A 81 -12.09 7.60 3.89
C SER A 81 -12.81 8.28 2.71
N GLU A 82 -13.50 9.38 2.96
CA GLU A 82 -14.20 10.20 1.94
C GLU A 82 -13.26 11.16 1.21
N ASN A 83 -12.08 11.47 1.76
CA ASN A 83 -11.11 12.35 1.12
C ASN A 83 -10.41 11.65 -0.07
N THR A 84 -11.04 11.72 -1.23
CA THR A 84 -10.51 11.15 -2.49
C THR A 84 -9.18 11.78 -2.92
N SER A 85 -8.87 12.99 -2.46
CA SER A 85 -7.62 13.68 -2.81
C SER A 85 -6.38 12.93 -2.31
N LEU A 86 -6.50 12.13 -1.25
CA LEU A 86 -5.37 11.38 -0.65
C LEU A 86 -4.84 10.27 -1.57
N THR A 87 -5.67 9.76 -2.48
CA THR A 87 -5.30 8.68 -3.40
C THR A 87 -5.61 8.99 -4.85
N LYS A 88 -6.00 10.23 -5.17
CA LYS A 88 -6.46 10.63 -6.51
C LYS A 88 -5.51 10.17 -7.62
N THR A 89 -4.20 10.35 -7.44
CA THR A 89 -3.18 9.92 -8.41
C THR A 89 -3.27 8.42 -8.73
N TYR A 90 -3.55 7.58 -7.74
CA TYR A 90 -3.65 6.13 -7.91
C TYR A 90 -5.05 5.69 -8.34
N ASP A 91 -6.07 6.44 -7.95
CA ASP A 91 -7.44 6.27 -8.41
C ASP A 91 -7.54 6.53 -9.92
N ASP A 92 -6.90 7.60 -10.40
CA ASP A 92 -6.76 7.92 -11.83
C ASP A 92 -5.97 6.82 -12.60
N LEU A 93 -5.14 6.04 -11.91
CA LEU A 93 -4.40 4.90 -12.45
C LEU A 93 -5.17 3.57 -12.34
N GLY A 94 -6.41 3.57 -11.82
CA GLY A 94 -7.25 2.37 -11.70
C GLY A 94 -6.90 1.43 -10.53
N TYR A 95 -6.10 1.89 -9.55
CA TYR A 95 -5.70 1.03 -8.41
C TYR A 95 -6.91 0.58 -7.56
N GLY A 96 -7.97 1.39 -7.55
CA GLY A 96 -9.21 1.16 -6.81
C GLY A 96 -10.24 0.25 -7.50
N ASP A 97 -10.00 -0.20 -8.73
CA ASP A 97 -10.99 -0.94 -9.54
C ASP A 97 -11.10 -2.44 -9.17
N HIS A 98 -10.49 -2.83 -8.05
CA HIS A 98 -10.31 -4.22 -7.65
C HIS A 98 -10.96 -4.49 -6.29
N PHE A 99 -10.64 -5.63 -5.67
CA PHE A 99 -11.21 -6.05 -4.38
C PHE A 99 -11.06 -4.98 -3.28
N ILE A 100 -9.91 -4.30 -3.27
CA ILE A 100 -9.63 -3.14 -2.42
C ILE A 100 -9.81 -1.88 -3.25
N ASN A 101 -10.90 -1.17 -2.97
CA ASN A 101 -11.15 0.14 -3.54
C ASN A 101 -10.42 1.22 -2.74
N SER A 102 -10.35 2.42 -3.33
CA SER A 102 -9.64 3.56 -2.76
C SER A 102 -10.13 3.97 -1.38
N LYS A 103 -11.46 3.91 -1.17
CA LYS A 103 -12.07 4.20 0.15
C LYS A 103 -11.61 3.21 1.20
N LYS A 104 -11.65 1.91 0.90
CA LYS A 104 -11.15 0.84 1.79
C LYS A 104 -9.67 1.04 2.08
N MET A 105 -8.86 1.35 1.06
CA MET A 105 -7.43 1.61 1.26
C MET A 105 -7.18 2.75 2.25
N ARG A 106 -7.82 3.91 2.05
CA ARG A 106 -7.70 5.06 2.97
C ARG A 106 -8.11 4.70 4.40
N ARG A 107 -9.23 3.99 4.55
CA ARG A 107 -9.75 3.53 5.84
C ARG A 107 -8.80 2.55 6.53
N THR A 108 -8.28 1.57 5.81
CA THR A 108 -7.29 0.60 6.30
C THR A 108 -6.00 1.30 6.74
N VAL A 109 -5.49 2.25 5.96
CA VAL A 109 -4.28 3.00 6.35
C VAL A 109 -4.52 3.82 7.61
N TYR A 110 -5.68 4.47 7.73
CA TYR A 110 -6.05 5.21 8.94
C TYR A 110 -6.07 4.32 10.17
N GLN A 111 -6.81 3.21 10.11
CA GLN A 111 -6.92 2.24 11.21
C GLN A 111 -5.54 1.69 11.59
N SER A 112 -4.69 1.42 10.61
CA SER A 112 -3.34 0.92 10.84
C SER A 112 -2.39 1.93 11.50
N LEU A 113 -2.64 3.24 11.36
CA LEU A 113 -1.81 4.28 11.97
C LEU A 113 -2.32 4.71 13.35
N LYS A 114 -3.58 4.42 13.67
CA LYS A 114 -4.21 4.73 14.96
C LYS A 114 -4.10 3.59 15.98
N ASN A 115 -3.98 2.35 15.50
CA ASN A 115 -3.71 1.16 16.32
C ASN A 115 -2.27 1.08 16.83
#